data_AF-A0A8T4GF52-F1
#
_entry.id   AF-A0A8T4GF52-F1
#
_cell.length_a   1.000
_cell.length_b   1.000
_cell.length_c   1.000
_cell.angle_alpha   90.00
_cell.angle_beta   90.00
_cell.angle_gamma   90.00
#
_symmetry.space_group_name_H-M   'P 1'
#
loop_
_entity.id
_entity.type
_entity.pdbx_description
1 polymer ?
#
loop_
_entity_poly.entity_id
_entity_poly.type
_entity_poly.pdbx_seq_one_letter_code
_entity_poly.pdbx_strand_id
1 'polypeptide(L)'
;MVSTDDVKRALSALATRTDTATRPYTAVIDEADAAREDLHRAAGFVEAVGLDRLEEAIRDAERDGDAELADRGRAALDSYRRFRAVAEGREPAADRGSARNP
;
A
#
# COMPACT_ATOMS: atom_id res chain seq x y z
N MET A 1 29.62 -43.37 -6.03
CA MET A 1 30.46 -42.25 -5.56
C MET A 1 30.12 -41.06 -6.43
N VAL A 2 29.61 -39.97 -5.87
CA VAL A 2 29.24 -38.78 -6.66
C VAL A 2 30.53 -38.19 -7.26
N SER A 3 30.54 -37.94 -8.58
CA SER A 3 31.69 -37.36 -9.24
C SER A 3 31.79 -35.87 -8.89
N THR A 4 33.02 -35.33 -8.84
CA THR A 4 33.23 -33.89 -8.65
C THR A 4 32.50 -33.06 -9.72
N ASP A 5 32.31 -33.60 -10.92
CA ASP A 5 31.56 -32.90 -11.98
C ASP A 5 30.05 -32.86 -11.72
N ASP A 6 29.47 -33.90 -11.10
CA ASP A 6 28.08 -33.87 -10.65
C ASP A 6 27.88 -32.80 -9.58
N VAL A 7 28.85 -32.67 -8.67
CA VAL A 7 28.86 -31.62 -7.63
C VAL A 7 28.98 -30.23 -8.25
N LYS A 8 29.89 -30.02 -9.20
CA LYS A 8 30.05 -28.74 -9.91
C LYS A 8 28.78 -28.34 -10.67
N ARG A 9 28.12 -29.31 -11.31
CA ARG A 9 26.89 -29.09 -12.07
C ARG A 9 25.73 -28.75 -11.15
N ALA A 10 25.61 -29.44 -10.02
CA ALA A 10 24.60 -29.14 -9.00
C ALA A 10 24.82 -27.77 -8.35
N LEU A 11 26.08 -27.42 -8.03
CA LEU A 11 26.42 -26.10 -7.49
C LEU A 11 26.17 -24.97 -8.50
N SER A 12 26.50 -25.18 -9.78
CA SER A 12 26.22 -24.19 -10.83
C SER A 12 24.72 -23.99 -11.01
N ALA A 13 23.94 -25.07 -11.03
CA ALA A 13 22.48 -24.99 -11.10
C ALA A 13 21.88 -24.29 -9.86
N LEU A 14 22.45 -24.54 -8.67
CA LEU A 14 22.02 -23.87 -7.43
C LEU A 14 22.36 -22.37 -7.42
N ALA A 15 23.53 -21.99 -7.94
CA ALA A 15 23.94 -20.59 -8.06
C ALA A 15 23.02 -19.84 -9.05
N THR A 16 22.77 -20.42 -10.23
CA THR A 16 21.81 -19.87 -11.20
C THR A 16 20.40 -19.78 -10.61
N ARG A 17 19.95 -20.78 -9.85
CA ARG A 17 18.64 -20.76 -9.20
C ARG A 17 18.52 -19.64 -8.15
N THR A 18 19.60 -19.37 -7.41
CA THR A 18 19.66 -18.26 -6.44
C THR A 18 19.69 -16.90 -7.14
N ASP A 19 20.32 -16.77 -8.32
CA ASP A 19 20.25 -15.56 -9.14
C ASP A 19 18.84 -15.33 -9.74
N THR A 20 18.08 -16.40 -10.01
CA THR A 20 16.68 -16.32 -10.48
C THR A 20 15.63 -16.27 -9.36
N ALA A 21 16.02 -16.50 -8.10
CA ALA A 21 15.18 -16.19 -6.96
C ALA A 21 15.25 -14.67 -6.79
N THR A 22 14.32 -13.96 -7.43
CA THR A 22 14.17 -12.50 -7.43
C THR A 22 14.89 -11.85 -6.26
N ARG A 23 15.97 -11.12 -6.58
CA ARG A 23 16.85 -10.56 -5.56
C ARG A 23 16.00 -9.77 -4.55
N PRO A 24 16.26 -9.86 -3.22
CA PRO A 24 15.33 -9.36 -2.21
C PRO A 24 14.89 -7.90 -2.39
N TYR A 25 15.73 -7.06 -2.99
CA TYR A 25 15.42 -5.67 -3.31
C TYR A 25 14.46 -5.49 -4.48
N THR A 26 14.41 -6.41 -5.45
CA THR A 26 13.50 -6.33 -6.59
C THR A 26 12.05 -6.40 -6.13
N ALA A 27 11.71 -7.34 -5.24
CA ALA A 27 10.35 -7.41 -4.69
C ALA A 27 9.94 -6.13 -3.95
N VAL A 28 10.87 -5.49 -3.24
CA VAL A 28 10.61 -4.21 -2.54
C VAL A 28 10.38 -3.08 -3.54
N ILE A 29 11.18 -3.03 -4.61
CA ILE A 29 11.05 -1.99 -5.66
C ILE A 29 9.76 -2.20 -6.45
N ASP A 30 9.41 -3.43 -6.80
CA ASP A 30 8.19 -3.76 -7.53
C ASP A 30 6.95 -3.41 -6.70
N GLU A 31 6.94 -3.73 -5.40
CA GLU A 31 5.86 -3.33 -4.48
C GLU A 31 5.74 -1.81 -4.38
N ALA A 32 6.87 -1.10 -4.28
CA ALA A 32 6.87 0.36 -4.22
C ALA A 32 6.34 0.99 -5.51
N ASP A 33 6.64 0.41 -6.68
CA ASP A 33 6.14 0.89 -7.96
C ASP A 33 4.62 0.65 -8.10
N ALA A 34 4.17 -0.55 -7.72
CA ALA A 34 2.74 -0.88 -7.69
C ALA A 34 1.94 0.05 -6.76
N ALA A 35 2.45 0.30 -5.55
CA ALA A 35 1.85 1.23 -4.61
C ALA A 35 1.76 2.66 -5.18
N ARG A 36 2.75 3.09 -5.98
CA ARG A 36 2.76 4.40 -6.63
C ARG A 36 1.67 4.51 -7.71
N GLU A 37 1.42 3.44 -8.47
CA GLU A 37 0.33 3.42 -9.45
C GLU A 37 -1.05 3.61 -8.79
N ASP A 38 -1.29 2.94 -7.66
CA ASP A 38 -2.53 3.10 -6.91
C ASP A 38 -2.68 4.50 -6.32
N LEU A 39 -1.59 5.11 -5.84
CA LEU A 39 -1.58 6.51 -5.41
C LEU A 39 -1.89 7.47 -6.55
N HIS A 40 -1.37 7.23 -7.75
CA HIS A 40 -1.70 8.03 -8.94
C HIS A 40 -3.17 7.90 -9.31
N ARG A 41 -3.74 6.70 -9.25
CA ARG A 41 -5.18 6.49 -9.45
C ARG A 41 -6.00 7.25 -8.40
N ALA A 42 -5.62 7.19 -7.13
CA ALA A 42 -6.28 7.89 -6.03
C ALA A 42 -6.22 9.42 -6.20
N ALA A 43 -5.05 9.95 -6.58
CA ALA A 43 -4.89 11.37 -6.88
C ALA A 43 -5.78 11.79 -8.08
N GLY A 44 -5.82 10.98 -9.14
CA GLY A 44 -6.68 11.23 -10.30
C GLY A 44 -8.17 11.26 -9.94
N PHE A 45 -8.62 10.43 -8.99
CA PHE A 45 -10.00 10.52 -8.47
C PHE A 45 -10.24 11.86 -7.76
N VAL A 46 -9.33 12.31 -6.90
CA VAL A 46 -9.46 13.59 -6.20
C VAL A 46 -9.47 14.76 -7.18
N GLU A 47 -8.64 14.72 -8.22
CA GLU A 47 -8.60 15.75 -9.26
C GLU A 47 -9.88 15.78 -10.11
N ALA A 48 -10.38 14.61 -10.52
CA ALA A 48 -11.53 14.53 -11.42
C ALA A 48 -12.88 14.71 -10.69
N VAL A 49 -13.03 14.09 -9.53
CA VAL A 49 -14.30 14.01 -8.77
C VAL A 49 -14.30 14.98 -7.59
N GLY A 50 -13.24 14.94 -6.78
CA GLY A 50 -13.13 15.73 -5.55
C GLY A 50 -13.81 15.08 -4.34
N LEU A 51 -13.31 15.40 -3.14
CA LEU A 51 -13.80 14.82 -1.89
C LEU A 51 -15.19 15.35 -1.49
N ASP A 52 -15.52 16.60 -1.83
CA ASP A 52 -16.84 17.17 -1.53
C ASP A 52 -17.95 16.42 -2.25
N ARG A 53 -17.72 16.01 -3.51
CA ARG A 53 -18.67 15.19 -4.27
C ARG A 53 -18.78 13.76 -3.72
N LEU A 54 -17.68 13.20 -3.21
CA LEU A 54 -17.73 11.92 -2.52
C LEU A 54 -18.59 12.02 -1.24
N GLU A 55 -18.45 13.10 -0.48
CA GLU A 55 -19.30 13.37 0.69
C GLU A 55 -20.77 13.53 0.33
N GLU A 56 -21.08 14.20 -0.78
CA GLU A 56 -22.45 14.28 -1.32
C GLU A 56 -23.00 12.90 -1.68
N ALA A 57 -22.24 12.09 -2.41
CA ALA A 57 -22.66 10.74 -2.80
C ALA A 57 -22.90 9.82 -1.59
N ILE A 58 -22.10 9.97 -0.52
CA ILE A 58 -22.33 9.25 0.74
C ILE A 58 -23.67 9.66 1.36
N ARG A 59 -23.95 10.97 1.44
CA ARG A 59 -25.23 11.47 1.98
C ARG A 59 -26.42 11.00 1.16
N ASP A 60 -26.27 10.91 -0.16
CA ASP A 60 -27.30 10.38 -1.05
C ASP A 60 -27.55 8.88 -0.78
N ALA A 61 -26.49 8.08 -0.65
CA ALA A 61 -26.61 6.66 -0.28
C ALA A 61 -27.27 6.45 1.09
N GLU A 62 -26.93 7.29 2.08
CA GLU A 62 -27.57 7.27 3.41
C GLU A 62 -29.07 7.57 3.32
N ARG A 63 -29.45 8.59 2.54
CA ARG A 63 -30.84 8.98 2.32
C ARG A 63 -31.64 7.89 1.63
N ASP A 64 -31.00 7.18 0.70
CA ASP A 64 -31.61 6.09 -0.07
C ASP A 64 -31.63 4.77 0.73
N GLY A 65 -31.04 4.74 1.93
CA GLY A 65 -31.02 3.59 2.83
C GLY A 65 -29.95 2.54 2.50
N ASP A 66 -29.01 2.85 1.62
CA ASP A 66 -27.88 1.97 1.28
C ASP A 66 -26.72 2.17 2.28
N ALA A 67 -26.91 1.60 3.47
CA ALA A 67 -25.95 1.71 4.57
C ALA A 67 -24.57 1.12 4.22
N GLU A 68 -24.53 0.00 3.50
CA GLU A 68 -23.26 -0.63 3.11
C GLU A 68 -22.46 0.24 2.15
N LEU A 69 -23.13 0.86 1.17
CA LEU A 69 -22.47 1.79 0.26
C LEU A 69 -21.99 3.05 0.97
N ALA A 70 -22.82 3.61 1.87
CA ALA A 70 -22.45 4.75 2.69
C ALA A 70 -21.21 4.44 3.56
N ASP A 71 -21.17 3.29 4.23
CA ASP A 71 -20.05 2.87 5.07
C ASP A 71 -18.76 2.70 4.27
N ARG A 72 -18.82 2.08 3.09
CA ARG A 72 -17.67 2.00 2.19
C ARG A 72 -17.18 3.39 1.75
N GLY A 73 -18.09 4.29 1.44
CA GLY A 73 -17.74 5.67 1.08
C GLY A 73 -17.08 6.42 2.24
N ARG A 74 -17.58 6.27 3.47
CA ARG A 74 -16.97 6.87 4.67
C ARG A 74 -15.56 6.33 4.92
N ALA A 75 -15.36 5.02 4.78
CA ALA A 75 -14.04 4.40 4.90
C ALA A 75 -13.05 4.93 3.85
N ALA A 76 -13.51 5.10 2.59
CA ALA A 76 -12.71 5.71 1.55
C ALA A 76 -12.35 7.17 1.88
N LEU A 77 -13.32 7.97 2.32
CA LEU A 77 -13.12 9.37 2.71
C LEU A 77 -12.12 9.51 3.86
N ASP A 78 -12.20 8.64 4.87
CA ASP A 78 -11.25 8.62 5.99
C ASP A 78 -9.82 8.32 5.50
N SER A 79 -9.69 7.40 4.55
CA SER A 79 -8.40 7.07 3.94
C SER A 79 -7.79 8.26 3.20
N TYR A 80 -8.58 8.98 2.39
CA TYR A 80 -8.14 10.22 1.73
C TYR A 80 -7.73 11.31 2.71
N ARG A 81 -8.48 11.49 3.81
CA ARG A 81 -8.14 12.47 4.86
C ARG A 81 -6.83 12.13 5.55
N ARG A 82 -6.56 10.85 5.82
CA ARG A 82 -5.27 10.38 6.35
C ARG A 82 -4.13 10.64 5.38
N PHE A 83 -4.30 10.33 4.09
CA PHE A 83 -3.29 10.62 3.07
C PHE A 83 -2.97 12.11 2.99
N ARG A 84 -3.98 12.97 3.04
CA ARG A 84 -3.79 14.42 3.09
C ARG A 84 -3.03 14.87 4.34
N ALA A 85 -3.36 14.33 5.51
CA ALA A 85 -2.65 14.67 6.75
C ALA A 85 -1.15 14.31 6.66
N VAL A 86 -0.83 13.13 6.13
CA VAL A 86 0.56 12.70 5.89
C VAL A 86 1.26 13.62 4.89
N ALA A 87 0.60 13.96 3.77
CA ALA A 87 1.15 14.85 2.75
C ALA A 87 1.41 16.28 3.26
N GLU A 88 0.58 16.77 4.18
CA GLU A 88 0.76 18.07 4.85
C GLU A 88 1.86 18.05 5.93
N GLY A 89 2.57 16.93 6.11
CA GLY A 89 3.61 16.77 7.14
C GLY A 89 3.04 16.71 8.55
N ARG A 90 1.75 16.45 8.68
CA ARG A 90 1.07 16.28 9.97
C ARG A 90 1.20 14.82 10.35
N GLU A 91 2.22 14.49 11.15
CA GLU A 91 2.28 13.16 11.75
C GLU A 91 0.97 12.90 12.51
N PRO A 92 0.32 11.74 12.32
CA PRO A 92 -0.81 11.37 13.18
C PRO A 92 -0.29 11.46 14.61
N ALA A 93 -1.08 12.07 15.50
CA ALA A 93 -0.70 12.23 16.89
C ALA A 93 -0.48 10.83 17.50
N ALA A 94 0.74 10.32 17.37
CA ALA A 94 1.20 9.16 18.06
C ALA A 94 1.11 9.53 19.52
N ASP A 95 0.29 8.77 20.23
CA ASP A 95 0.17 8.79 21.68
C ASP A 95 1.58 8.86 22.28
N ARG A 96 2.01 10.09 22.65
CA ARG A 96 3.23 10.31 23.43
C ARG A 96 2.90 9.99 24.89
N GLY A 97 2.38 8.79 25.11
CA GLY A 97 2.13 8.16 26.38
C GLY A 97 3.12 7.03 26.55
N SER A 98 4.01 7.17 27.54
CA SER A 98 4.90 6.13 28.07
C SER A 98 6.22 5.88 27.34
N ALA A 99 7.21 6.68 27.69
CA ALA A 99 8.50 6.13 28.11
C ALA A 99 9.06 6.99 29.25
N ARG A 100 8.65 6.61 30.45
CA ARG A 100 9.30 6.91 31.72
C ARG A 100 10.80 6.60 31.62
N ASN A 101 11.66 7.52 32.08
CA ASN A 101 12.94 7.16 32.72
C ASN A 101 13.67 8.38 33.30
N PRO A 102 14.61 8.19 34.24
CA PRO A 102 14.83 7.04 35.13
C PRO A 102 14.55 7.34 36.61
#